data_AF-A0A6G1L0Y3-F1
#
_entry.id   AF-A0A6G1L0Y3-F1
#
_cell.length_a   1.000
_cell.length_b   1.000
_cell.length_c   1.000
_cell.angle_alpha   90.00
_cell.angle_beta   90.00
_cell.angle_gamma   90.00
#
_symmetry.space_group_name_H-M   'P 1'
#
loop_
_entity.id
_entity.type
_entity.pdbx_description
1 polymer ?
#
loop_
_entity_poly.entity_id
_entity_poly.type
_entity_poly.pdbx_seq_one_letter_code
_entity_poly.pdbx_strand_id
1 'polypeptide(L)'
;MSGSPHSELIGALIELYTVLHTLAAIPPNLVRLPSHPPGALKKDAALATGYDPEAVELMNSIPYLDVDANENSPEFQFIPCTDPANLIHPGVGPGYFKCHRRMYQDEAMPPTAVRLTMSDLYGTELIYDVSTSEFLQCPSSTISPH
;
A
#
# COMPACT_ATOMS: atom_id res chain seq x y z
N MET A 1 10.68 -23.47 5.37
CA MET A 1 10.57 -22.01 5.19
C MET A 1 9.10 -21.66 5.28
N SER A 2 8.65 -21.03 6.36
CA SER A 2 7.28 -20.51 6.43
C SER A 2 7.22 -19.29 5.51
N GLY A 3 6.53 -19.40 4.38
CA GLY A 3 6.24 -18.24 3.53
C GLY A 3 5.38 -17.24 4.32
N SER A 4 5.45 -15.96 3.93
CA SER A 4 4.53 -14.94 4.47
C SER A 4 3.08 -15.42 4.31
N PRO A 5 2.20 -15.24 5.31
CA PRO A 5 0.79 -15.58 5.19
C PRO A 5 0.11 -14.87 4.01
N HIS A 6 0.69 -13.76 3.53
CA HIS A 6 0.21 -12.98 2.39
C HIS A 6 1.01 -13.22 1.10
N SER A 7 1.64 -14.39 0.98
CA SER A 7 2.49 -14.73 -0.17
C SER A 7 1.73 -14.69 -1.51
N GLU A 8 0.43 -15.01 -1.53
CA GLU A 8 -0.40 -14.90 -2.73
C GLU A 8 -0.56 -13.45 -3.18
N LEU A 9 -0.90 -12.53 -2.25
CA LEU A 9 -1.00 -11.10 -2.55
C LEU A 9 0.34 -10.55 -3.04
N ILE A 10 1.43 -10.86 -2.34
CA ILE A 10 2.78 -10.42 -2.72
C ILE A 10 3.12 -10.96 -4.12
N GLY A 11 2.84 -12.23 -4.40
CA GLY A 11 3.06 -12.85 -5.71
C GLY A 11 2.27 -12.16 -6.83
N ALA A 12 0.98 -11.88 -6.60
CA ALA A 12 0.13 -11.18 -7.55
C ALA A 12 0.61 -9.76 -7.83
N LEU A 13 1.06 -9.03 -6.81
CA LEU A 13 1.64 -7.69 -6.99
C LEU A 13 2.96 -7.75 -7.79
N ILE A 14 3.82 -8.73 -7.51
CA ILE A 14 5.06 -8.96 -8.29
C ILE A 14 4.72 -9.24 -9.76
N GLU A 15 3.73 -10.09 -10.03
CA GLU A 15 3.29 -10.38 -11.39
C GLU A 15 2.74 -9.13 -12.09
N LEU A 16 1.90 -8.35 -11.40
CA LEU A 16 1.38 -7.07 -11.91
C LEU A 16 2.51 -6.12 -12.32
N TYR A 17 3.49 -5.90 -11.44
CA TYR A 17 4.64 -5.04 -11.76
C TYR A 17 5.48 -5.61 -12.93
N THR A 18 5.60 -6.93 -13.01
CA THR A 18 6.28 -7.61 -14.12
C THR A 18 5.54 -7.36 -15.44
N VAL A 19 4.21 -7.43 -15.45
CA VAL A 19 3.38 -7.13 -16.62
C VAL A 19 3.49 -5.66 -17.03
N LEU A 20 3.35 -4.73 -16.08
CA LEU A 20 3.49 -3.29 -16.35
C LEU A 20 4.88 -2.96 -16.91
N HIS A 21 5.92 -3.58 -16.37
CA HIS A 21 7.27 -3.47 -16.92
C HIS A 21 7.36 -4.02 -18.35
N THR A 22 6.84 -5.24 -18.58
CA THR A 22 6.88 -5.90 -19.90
C THR A 22 6.18 -5.06 -20.97
N LEU A 23 5.11 -4.36 -20.60
CA LEU A 23 4.36 -3.46 -21.48
C LEU A 23 4.99 -2.07 -21.62
N ALA A 24 6.18 -1.85 -21.04
CA ALA A 24 6.87 -0.56 -20.98
C ALA A 24 6.03 0.58 -20.35
N ALA A 25 5.05 0.23 -19.51
CA ALA A 25 4.25 1.19 -18.77
C ALA A 25 5.03 1.81 -17.60
N ILE A 26 6.01 1.08 -17.06
CA ILE A 26 6.93 1.54 -16.02
C ILE A 26 8.39 1.15 -16.34
N PRO A 27 9.37 2.02 -16.08
CA PRO A 27 10.78 1.67 -16.22
C PRO A 27 11.21 0.56 -15.24
N PRO A 28 12.01 -0.44 -15.66
CA PRO A 28 12.42 -1.57 -14.82
C PRO A 28 13.19 -1.15 -13.57
N ASN A 29 13.95 -0.06 -13.65
CA ASN A 29 14.78 0.42 -12.55
C ASN A 29 13.98 0.98 -11.37
N LEU A 30 12.68 1.27 -11.57
CA LEU A 30 11.81 1.76 -10.51
C LEU A 30 11.18 0.62 -9.71
N VAL A 31 10.99 -0.57 -10.29
CA VAL A 31 10.36 -1.68 -9.58
C VAL A 31 11.34 -2.27 -8.56
N ARG A 32 10.94 -2.25 -7.29
CA ARG A 32 11.65 -2.90 -6.19
C ARG A 32 10.82 -4.08 -5.70
N LEU A 33 11.36 -5.27 -5.92
CA LEU A 33 10.85 -6.51 -5.34
C LEU A 33 11.05 -6.49 -3.80
N PRO A 34 10.45 -7.41 -3.02
CA PRO A 34 10.29 -7.35 -1.54
C PRO A 34 11.52 -7.19 -0.62
N SER A 35 12.65 -6.68 -1.09
CA SER A 35 13.85 -6.36 -0.30
C SER A 35 13.89 -4.88 0.01
N HIS A 36 13.02 -4.42 0.89
CA HIS A 36 12.98 -3.02 1.30
C HIS A 36 14.27 -2.68 2.06
N PRO A 37 14.86 -1.49 1.86
CA PRO A 37 15.99 -1.04 2.65
C PRO A 37 15.64 -1.04 4.15
N PRO A 38 16.58 -1.41 5.04
CA PRO A 38 16.37 -1.27 6.48
C PRO A 38 15.95 0.16 6.83
N GLY A 39 14.84 0.29 7.57
CA GLY A 39 14.33 1.60 8.00
C GLY A 39 13.59 2.41 6.94
N ALA A 40 13.32 1.84 5.75
CA ALA A 40 12.47 2.49 4.77
C ALA A 40 11.07 2.75 5.37
N LEU A 41 10.43 1.71 5.91
CA LEU A 41 9.21 1.87 6.70
C LEU A 41 9.51 2.33 8.14
N LYS A 42 8.90 3.45 8.57
CA LYS A 42 8.85 3.84 9.99
C LYS A 42 7.88 2.94 10.78
N LYS A 43 8.27 1.68 11.04
CA LYS A 43 7.44 0.68 11.74
C LYS A 43 6.87 1.19 13.06
N ASP A 44 7.69 1.83 13.89
CA ASP A 44 7.26 2.37 15.19
C ASP A 44 6.19 3.46 15.04
N ALA A 45 6.28 4.28 13.99
CA ALA A 45 5.27 5.31 13.72
C ALA A 45 3.95 4.68 13.27
N ALA A 46 4.00 3.66 12.42
CA ALA A 46 2.80 2.92 12.02
C ALA A 46 2.12 2.25 13.23
N LEU A 47 2.89 1.53 14.05
CA LEU A 47 2.41 0.89 15.28
C LEU A 47 1.83 1.91 16.27
N ALA A 48 2.49 3.05 16.49
CA ALA A 48 2.01 4.11 17.38
C ALA A 48 0.68 4.75 16.91
N THR A 49 0.36 4.62 15.62
CA THR A 49 -0.93 5.05 15.06
C THR A 49 -1.99 3.95 15.05
N GLY A 50 -1.68 2.81 15.69
CA GLY A 50 -2.61 1.71 15.94
C GLY A 50 -2.76 0.73 14.79
N TYR A 51 -1.80 0.66 13.87
CA TYR A 51 -1.72 -0.46 12.93
C TYR A 51 -1.37 -1.75 13.68
N ASP A 52 -1.89 -2.86 13.17
CA ASP A 52 -1.53 -4.20 13.63
C ASP A 52 -0.10 -4.57 13.18
N PRO A 53 0.69 -5.29 14.00
CA PRO A 53 2.03 -5.72 13.61
C PRO A 53 2.08 -6.51 12.31
N GLU A 54 1.10 -7.38 12.03
CA GLU A 54 1.04 -8.15 10.79
C GLU A 54 0.80 -7.24 9.57
N ALA A 55 -0.06 -6.23 9.72
CA ALA A 55 -0.27 -5.21 8.68
C ALA A 55 1.02 -4.41 8.40
N VAL A 56 1.79 -4.06 9.45
CA VAL A 56 3.09 -3.39 9.31
C VAL A 56 4.12 -4.27 8.63
N GLU A 57 4.15 -5.58 8.93
CA GLU A 57 5.02 -6.52 8.22
C GLU A 57 4.61 -6.70 6.75
N LEU A 58 3.31 -6.74 6.45
CA LEU A 58 2.83 -6.77 5.07
C LEU A 58 3.28 -5.52 4.29
N MET A 59 3.09 -4.32 4.85
CA MET A 59 3.57 -3.07 4.24
C MET A 59 5.08 -3.12 3.94
N ASN A 60 5.85 -3.80 4.80
CA ASN A 60 7.28 -3.98 4.63
C ASN A 60 7.68 -5.13 3.69
N SER A 61 6.73 -5.85 3.12
CA SER A 61 6.96 -7.06 2.31
C SER A 61 6.38 -6.98 0.90
N ILE A 62 5.57 -5.97 0.59
CA ILE A 62 4.94 -5.80 -0.73
C ILE A 62 5.84 -5.01 -1.68
N PRO A 63 5.94 -5.41 -2.96
CA PRO A 63 6.74 -4.68 -3.94
C PRO A 63 6.27 -3.22 -4.11
N TYR A 64 7.20 -2.33 -4.39
CA TYR A 64 6.96 -0.89 -4.50
C TYR A 64 7.71 -0.30 -5.70
N LEU A 65 7.32 0.91 -6.09
CA LEU A 65 8.06 1.72 -7.05
C LEU A 65 8.91 2.77 -6.36
N ASP A 66 10.17 2.86 -6.77
CA ASP A 66 11.15 3.88 -6.39
C ASP A 66 11.01 5.07 -7.35
N VAL A 67 9.98 5.89 -7.14
CA VAL A 67 9.58 6.94 -8.08
C VAL A 67 10.30 8.22 -7.67
N ASP A 68 11.27 8.66 -8.47
CA ASP A 68 12.04 9.88 -8.25
C ASP A 68 12.58 10.08 -6.83
N ALA A 69 13.42 9.14 -6.39
CA ALA A 69 14.44 9.43 -5.39
C ALA A 69 15.45 10.45 -5.93
N ASN A 70 15.09 11.73 -5.92
CA ASN A 70 16.14 12.72 -5.71
C ASN A 70 16.82 12.36 -4.37
N GLU A 71 18.14 12.50 -4.27
CA GLU A 71 18.94 11.98 -3.12
C GLU A 71 18.44 12.46 -1.73
N ASN A 72 17.55 13.45 -1.72
CA ASN A 72 16.97 14.08 -0.54
C ASN A 72 15.52 13.65 -0.21
N SER A 73 14.80 12.91 -1.07
CA SER A 73 13.40 12.50 -0.84
C SER A 73 12.98 11.25 -1.64
N PRO A 74 13.41 10.04 -1.24
CA PRO A 74 13.07 8.80 -1.94
C PRO A 74 11.60 8.40 -1.77
N GLU A 75 10.76 8.62 -2.79
CA GLU A 75 9.34 8.23 -2.75
C GLU A 75 9.11 6.77 -3.14
N PHE A 76 8.39 6.05 -2.27
CA PHE A 76 8.13 4.62 -2.43
C PHE A 76 6.63 4.36 -2.52
N GLN A 77 6.17 4.00 -3.72
CA GLN A 77 4.74 4.05 -4.06
C GLN A 77 4.17 2.68 -4.42
N PHE A 78 2.90 2.43 -4.09
CA PHE A 78 2.13 1.26 -4.53
C PHE A 78 1.21 1.60 -5.72
N ILE A 79 1.37 0.93 -6.87
CA ILE A 79 0.59 1.15 -8.11
C ILE A 79 -0.42 -0.01 -8.30
N PRO A 80 -1.70 0.29 -8.65
CA PRO A 80 -2.15 0.58 -10.02
C PRO A 80 -3.03 1.85 -10.23
N CYS A 81 -2.97 2.86 -9.35
CA CYS A 81 -3.83 4.06 -9.45
C CYS A 81 -3.04 5.37 -9.73
N THR A 82 -3.75 6.42 -10.15
CA THR A 82 -3.22 7.78 -10.37
C THR A 82 -2.71 8.46 -9.11
N ASP A 83 -3.04 7.93 -7.92
CA ASP A 83 -2.53 8.39 -6.63
C ASP A 83 -2.09 7.21 -5.74
N PRO A 84 -0.80 6.87 -5.75
CA PRO A 84 -0.28 5.72 -5.04
C PRO A 84 0.03 6.01 -3.57
N ALA A 85 -0.24 5.04 -2.71
CA ALA A 85 0.09 5.13 -1.29
C ALA A 85 1.62 5.08 -1.08
N ASN A 86 2.16 6.02 -0.30
CA ASN A 86 3.58 6.10 0.02
C ASN A 86 3.85 5.69 1.48
N LEU A 87 3.64 4.41 1.78
CA LEU A 87 3.76 3.91 3.15
C LEU A 87 5.20 3.61 3.56
N ILE A 88 6.14 3.51 2.61
CA ILE A 88 7.50 3.03 2.86
C ILE A 88 8.54 4.18 2.87
N HIS A 89 8.14 5.46 2.78
CA HIS A 89 9.10 6.57 2.75
C HIS A 89 9.64 6.94 4.16
N PRO A 90 10.97 7.08 4.35
CA PRO A 90 11.58 7.30 5.67
C PRO A 90 11.23 8.65 6.29
N GLY A 91 10.82 9.65 5.50
CA GLY A 91 10.25 10.93 5.98
C GLY A 91 8.79 10.84 6.42
N VAL A 92 8.08 9.74 6.17
CA VAL A 92 6.69 9.55 6.59
C VAL A 92 6.63 9.48 8.11
N GLY A 93 5.72 10.25 8.71
CA GLY A 93 5.55 10.34 10.15
C GLY A 93 4.20 9.81 10.64
N PRO A 94 3.96 9.83 11.96
CA PRO A 94 2.69 9.40 12.54
C PRO A 94 1.47 10.13 11.96
N GLY A 95 1.62 11.41 11.60
CA GLY A 95 0.54 12.18 10.95
C GLY A 95 0.08 11.57 9.64
N TYR A 96 1.01 11.06 8.82
CA TYR A 96 0.70 10.42 7.55
C TYR A 96 -0.02 9.09 7.76
N PHE A 97 0.51 8.18 8.60
CA PHE A 97 -0.17 6.92 8.92
C PHE A 97 -1.57 7.14 9.49
N LYS A 98 -1.73 8.15 10.35
CA LYS A 98 -3.03 8.53 10.88
C LYS A 98 -3.99 9.03 9.79
N CYS A 99 -3.53 9.85 8.86
CA CYS A 99 -4.34 10.30 7.73
C CYS A 99 -4.65 9.15 6.77
N HIS A 100 -3.71 8.26 6.53
CA HIS A 100 -3.84 7.13 5.62
C HIS A 100 -4.82 6.05 6.14
N ARG A 101 -4.95 5.93 7.46
CA ARG A 101 -6.02 5.15 8.09
C ARG A 101 -7.37 5.87 8.13
N ARG A 102 -7.40 7.20 7.99
CA ARG A 102 -8.64 7.97 8.00
C ARG A 102 -9.26 7.93 6.60
N MET A 103 -10.58 8.12 6.55
CA MET A 103 -11.35 8.18 5.30
C MET A 103 -11.45 6.83 4.57
N TYR A 104 -11.87 5.78 5.27
CA TYR A 104 -12.57 4.68 4.62
C TYR A 104 -14.02 4.76 5.04
N GLN A 105 -14.91 5.15 4.12
CA GLN A 105 -16.34 5.37 4.41
C GLN A 105 -16.60 6.36 5.57
N ASP A 106 -15.87 7.49 5.61
CA ASP A 106 -15.89 8.46 6.72
C ASP A 106 -15.45 7.93 8.09
N GLU A 107 -15.00 6.67 8.16
CA GLU A 107 -14.50 6.02 9.36
C GLU A 107 -12.98 5.76 9.28
N ALA A 108 -12.41 5.35 10.42
CA ALA A 108 -11.03 4.89 10.48
C ALA A 108 -10.97 3.42 10.03
N MET A 109 -10.05 3.12 9.11
CA MET A 109 -9.76 1.75 8.69
C MET A 109 -9.41 0.86 9.89
N PRO A 110 -9.78 -0.43 9.85
CA PRO A 110 -9.33 -1.40 10.83
C PRO A 110 -7.80 -1.37 11.02
N PRO A 111 -7.27 -1.62 12.23
CA PRO A 111 -5.83 -1.76 12.48
C PRO A 111 -5.11 -2.73 11.53
N THR A 112 -5.84 -3.75 11.07
CA THR A 112 -5.38 -4.86 10.23
C THR A 112 -5.43 -4.54 8.74
N ALA A 113 -6.02 -3.42 8.34
CA ALA A 113 -6.22 -3.08 6.94
C ALA A 113 -5.08 -2.23 6.38
N VAL A 114 -4.55 -2.63 5.22
CA VAL A 114 -3.51 -1.92 4.45
C VAL A 114 -4.12 -1.39 3.16
N ARG A 115 -4.02 -0.08 2.95
CA ARG A 115 -4.47 0.56 1.72
C ARG A 115 -3.34 0.54 0.70
N LEU A 116 -3.58 -0.11 -0.45
CA LEU A 116 -2.62 -0.27 -1.55
C LEU A 116 -2.76 0.85 -2.60
N THR A 117 -3.92 1.50 -2.69
CA THR A 117 -4.15 2.63 -3.60
C THR A 117 -4.92 3.75 -2.89
N MET A 118 -4.67 5.00 -3.26
CA MET A 118 -5.49 6.15 -2.84
C MET A 118 -6.30 6.68 -4.02
N SER A 119 -7.41 7.35 -3.72
CA SER A 119 -8.18 8.10 -4.72
C SER A 119 -8.81 9.35 -4.13
N ASP A 120 -8.56 10.49 -4.77
CA ASP A 120 -9.10 11.78 -4.34
C ASP A 120 -10.47 12.14 -4.95
N LEU A 121 -10.83 11.56 -6.10
CA LEU A 121 -12.00 12.00 -6.87
C LEU A 121 -12.85 10.86 -7.43
N TYR A 122 -12.28 9.90 -8.18
CA TYR A 122 -13.03 8.78 -8.80
C TYR A 122 -12.13 7.59 -9.18
N GLY A 123 -11.71 6.79 -8.20
CA GLY A 123 -10.86 5.62 -8.40
C GLY A 123 -11.20 4.47 -7.47
N THR A 124 -10.65 3.30 -7.76
CA THR A 124 -10.82 2.11 -6.91
C THR A 124 -9.76 2.11 -5.81
N GLU A 125 -10.22 2.23 -4.56
CA GLU A 125 -9.37 1.97 -3.39
C GLU A 125 -9.26 0.47 -3.17
N LEU A 126 -8.02 -0.03 -3.20
CA LEU A 126 -7.69 -1.41 -2.88
C LEU A 126 -7.21 -1.44 -1.43
N ILE A 127 -8.06 -1.93 -0.53
CA ILE A 127 -7.75 -2.04 0.89
C ILE A 127 -7.78 -3.51 1.27
N TYR A 128 -6.64 -4.04 1.69
CA TYR A 128 -6.47 -5.45 2.04
C TYR A 128 -6.42 -5.61 3.55
N ASP A 129 -7.26 -6.48 4.11
CA ASP A 129 -7.27 -6.79 5.54
C ASP A 129 -6.47 -8.05 5.83
N VAL A 130 -5.39 -7.92 6.59
CA VAL A 130 -4.50 -9.07 6.92
C VAL A 130 -5.20 -10.10 7.78
N SER A 131 -6.19 -9.71 8.59
CA SER A 131 -6.89 -10.62 9.50
C SER A 131 -7.83 -11.58 8.76
N THR A 132 -8.42 -11.14 7.64
CA THR A 132 -9.31 -11.95 6.82
C THR A 132 -8.64 -12.45 5.55
N SER A 133 -7.49 -11.88 5.17
CA SER A 133 -6.82 -12.10 3.89
C SER A 133 -7.68 -11.71 2.67
N GLU A 134 -8.55 -10.71 2.83
CA GLU A 134 -9.50 -10.27 1.81
C GLU A 134 -9.38 -8.76 1.52
N PHE A 135 -9.83 -8.36 0.32
CA PHE A 135 -10.02 -6.95 0.02
C PHE A 135 -11.35 -6.44 0.58
N LEU A 136 -11.29 -5.36 1.36
CA LEU A 136 -12.47 -4.69 1.88
C LEU A 136 -13.22 -4.01 0.73
N GLN A 137 -14.48 -4.39 0.53
CA GLN A 137 -15.32 -3.78 -0.49
C GLN A 137 -15.82 -2.41 -0.03
N CYS A 138 -15.60 -1.38 -0.84
CA CYS A 138 -16.35 -0.14 -0.67
C CYS A 138 -17.83 -0.44 -0.98
N PRO A 139 -18.80 -0.13 -0.10
CA PRO A 139 -20.21 -0.36 -0.37
C PRO A 139 -20.54 0.38 -1.66
N SER A 140 -21.05 -0.36 -2.63
CA SER A 140 -21.58 0.24 -3.85
C SER A 140 -22.63 1.24 -3.40
N SER A 141 -22.44 2.52 -3.70
CA SER A 141 -23.50 3.51 -3.57
C SER A 141 -24.69 2.97 -4.36
N THR A 142 -25.70 2.44 -3.68
CA THR A 142 -26.94 2.03 -4.30
C THR A 142 -27.48 3.30 -4.96
N ILE A 143 -27.34 3.39 -6.28
CA ILE A 143 -27.97 4.45 -7.06
C ILE A 143 -29.47 4.21 -6.90
N SER A 144 -30.09 4.98 -6.01
CA SER A 144 -31.54 5.01 -5.89
C SER A 144 -32.08 5.57 -7.21
N PRO A 145 -32.91 4.83 -7.95
CA PRO A 145 -33.54 5.39 -9.15
C PRO A 145 -34.53 6.45 -8.68
N HIS A 146 -34.28 7.70 -9.06
CA HIS A 146 -35.26 8.78 -9.00
C HIS A 146 -36.23 8.69 -10.18
#